data_AF-A0A4Y2HM58-F1
#
_entry.id   AF-A0A4Y2HM58-F1
#
_cell.length_a   1.000
_cell.length_b   1.000
_cell.length_c   1.000
_cell.angle_alpha   90.00
_cell.angle_beta   90.00
_cell.angle_gamma   90.00
#
_symmetry.space_group_name_H-M   'P 1'
#
loop_
_entity.id
_entity.type
_entity.pdbx_description
1 polymer ?
#
loop_
_entity_poly.entity_id
_entity_poly.type
_entity_poly.pdbx_seq_one_letter_code
_entity_poly.pdbx_strand_id
1 'polypeptide(L)'
;MADPLSGIAIIICIAFGVLTFVLLFIFANRQIKRFSLKSKFGPHFPIAQDAPKSVQSEINRRLDVVRTIAYQPILLRKSDEIYFTEEANSIHKPCHLYRMKALDSISRLDAAIIAADPTRIRSFNQDYRVYLVRLYQNGLFSQLEISTIHRYADLYELARHEPGVSISY
;
A
#
# COMPACT_ATOMS: atom_id res chain seq x y z
N MET A 1 -27.22 -49.66 53.89
CA MET A 1 -26.18 -48.73 54.38
C MET A 1 -25.62 -48.04 53.16
N ALA A 2 -25.87 -46.74 52.98
CA ALA A 2 -25.32 -46.00 51.86
C ALA A 2 -23.94 -45.50 52.28
N ASP A 3 -22.89 -45.98 51.62
CA ASP A 3 -21.52 -45.62 51.99
C ASP A 3 -21.29 -44.13 51.73
N PRO A 4 -20.84 -43.34 52.73
CA PRO A 4 -20.62 -41.90 52.59
C PRO A 4 -19.60 -41.55 51.48
N LEU A 5 -18.73 -42.50 51.14
CA LEU A 5 -17.78 -42.42 50.03
C LEU A 5 -18.48 -42.36 48.66
N SER A 6 -19.65 -42.98 48.50
CA SER A 6 -20.44 -42.96 47.26
C SER A 6 -21.05 -41.58 47.00
N GLY A 7 -21.53 -40.90 48.04
CA GLY A 7 -22.06 -39.54 47.93
C GLY A 7 -20.99 -38.51 47.51
N ILE A 8 -19.79 -38.62 48.09
CA ILE A 8 -18.66 -37.75 47.74
C ILE A 8 -18.24 -37.96 46.28
N ALA A 9 -18.16 -39.22 45.82
CA ALA A 9 -17.84 -39.53 44.43
C ALA A 9 -18.86 -38.93 43.45
N ILE A 10 -20.16 -38.98 43.77
CA ILE A 10 -21.23 -38.39 42.95
C ILE A 10 -21.08 -36.86 42.87
N ILE A 11 -20.81 -36.20 44.01
CA ILE A 11 -20.61 -34.73 44.05
C ILE A 11 -19.40 -34.32 43.21
N ILE A 12 -18.29 -35.07 43.31
CA ILE A 12 -17.09 -34.83 42.50
C ILE A 12 -17.38 -34.99 41.00
N CYS A 13 -18.11 -36.05 40.61
CA CYS A 13 -18.50 -36.26 39.21
C CYS A 13 -19.35 -35.11 38.66
N ILE A 14 -20.31 -34.61 39.44
CA ILE A 14 -21.16 -33.47 39.03
C ILE A 14 -20.32 -32.19 38.93
N ALA A 15 -19.43 -31.94 39.89
CA ALA A 15 -18.55 -30.77 39.88
C ALA A 15 -17.63 -30.75 38.65
N PHE A 16 -16.98 -31.87 38.32
CA PHE A 16 -16.15 -32.00 37.12
C PHE A 16 -16.98 -31.93 35.83
N GLY A 17 -18.19 -32.50 35.81
CA GLY A 17 -19.10 -32.39 34.68
C GLY A 17 -19.51 -30.95 34.38
N VAL A 18 -19.88 -30.19 35.41
CA VAL A 18 -20.23 -28.77 35.25
C VAL A 18 -19.00 -27.94 34.87
N LEU A 19 -17.85 -28.19 35.50
CA LEU A 19 -16.60 -27.49 35.18
C LEU A 19 -16.18 -27.69 33.72
N THR A 20 -16.20 -28.94 33.23
CA THR A 20 -15.85 -29.25 31.84
C THR A 20 -16.84 -28.63 30.85
N PHE A 21 -18.14 -28.65 31.18
CA PHE A 21 -19.16 -28.00 30.35
C PHE A 21 -18.95 -26.47 30.26
N VAL A 22 -18.68 -25.80 31.38
CA VAL A 22 -18.39 -24.36 31.41
C VAL A 22 -17.12 -24.04 30.62
N LEU A 23 -16.05 -24.83 30.77
CA LEU A 23 -14.81 -24.64 30.02
C LEU A 23 -15.04 -24.79 28.52
N LEU A 24 -15.77 -25.82 28.07
CA LEU A 24 -16.11 -26.02 26.66
C LEU A 24 -16.92 -24.84 26.12
N PHE A 25 -17.89 -24.32 26.88
CA PHE A 25 -18.68 -23.15 26.47
C PHE A 25 -17.83 -21.89 26.31
N ILE A 26 -16.88 -21.64 27.22
CA ILE A 26 -15.95 -20.53 27.12
C ILE A 26 -15.02 -20.70 25.91
N PHE A 27 -14.48 -21.89 25.70
CA PHE A 27 -13.63 -22.17 24.54
C PHE A 27 -14.39 -21.99 23.23
N ALA A 28 -15.62 -22.51 23.11
CA ALA A 28 -16.45 -22.34 21.93
C ALA A 28 -16.71 -20.85 21.63
N ASN A 29 -17.14 -20.07 22.64
CA ASN A 29 -17.36 -18.63 22.48
C ASN A 29 -16.08 -17.87 22.09
N ARG A 30 -14.93 -18.26 22.65
CA ARG A 30 -13.64 -17.66 22.32
C ARG A 30 -13.22 -18.00 20.89
N GLN A 31 -13.46 -19.22 20.42
CA GLN A 31 -13.16 -19.62 19.04
C GLN A 31 -14.09 -18.90 18.05
N ILE A 32 -15.40 -18.86 18.30
CA ILE A 32 -16.36 -18.15 17.43
C ILE A 32 -15.96 -16.68 17.27
N LYS A 33 -15.62 -16.00 18.38
CA LYS A 33 -15.15 -14.60 18.33
C LYS A 33 -13.83 -14.46 17.57
N ARG A 34 -12.88 -15.37 17.76
CA ARG A 34 -11.59 -15.35 17.05
C ARG A 34 -11.74 -15.56 15.54
N PHE A 35 -12.60 -16.49 15.13
CA PHE A 35 -12.86 -16.75 13.71
C PHE A 35 -13.65 -15.60 13.07
N SER A 36 -14.63 -15.03 13.78
CA SER A 36 -15.35 -13.83 13.33
C SER A 36 -14.40 -12.65 13.11
N LEU A 37 -13.48 -12.39 14.05
CA LEU A 37 -12.53 -11.26 13.94
C LEU A 37 -11.46 -11.48 12.86
N LYS A 38 -10.93 -12.71 12.69
CA LYS A 38 -9.93 -12.99 11.65
C LYS A 38 -10.51 -13.03 10.23
N SER A 39 -11.78 -13.41 10.07
CA SER A 39 -12.43 -13.49 8.75
C SER A 39 -12.69 -12.13 8.11
N LYS A 40 -12.72 -11.05 8.90
CA LYS A 40 -13.08 -9.72 8.41
C LYS A 40 -11.96 -9.07 7.61
N PHE A 41 -10.70 -9.22 7.99
CA PHE A 41 -9.62 -8.42 7.41
C PHE A 41 -8.96 -9.09 6.19
N GLY A 42 -9.65 -9.07 5.05
CA GLY A 42 -9.04 -9.34 3.74
C GLY A 42 -8.27 -8.12 3.19
N PRO A 43 -7.42 -8.29 2.18
CA PRO A 43 -6.63 -7.20 1.57
C PRO A 43 -7.49 -6.11 0.91
N HIS A 44 -8.77 -6.38 0.67
CA HIS A 44 -9.77 -5.42 0.18
C HIS A 44 -10.88 -5.15 1.21
N PHE A 45 -10.56 -5.20 2.51
CA PHE A 45 -11.56 -4.89 3.54
C PHE A 45 -12.05 -3.44 3.36
N PRO A 46 -13.37 -3.21 3.24
CA PRO A 46 -13.90 -1.86 3.11
C PRO A 46 -13.52 -1.06 4.35
N ILE A 47 -12.71 -0.03 4.12
CA ILE A 47 -12.30 0.93 5.15
C ILE A 47 -13.60 1.50 5.74
N ALA A 48 -13.82 1.29 7.04
CA ALA A 48 -14.98 1.76 7.83
C ALA A 48 -16.25 0.88 7.91
N GLN A 49 -16.18 -0.44 7.65
CA GLN A 49 -17.35 -1.33 7.84
C GLN A 49 -17.91 -1.35 9.29
N ASP A 50 -17.04 -1.21 10.30
CA ASP A 50 -17.45 -1.18 11.72
C ASP A 50 -17.76 0.25 12.23
N ALA A 51 -17.68 1.28 11.38
CA ALA A 51 -17.95 2.67 11.77
C ALA A 51 -19.45 3.03 11.64
N PRO A 52 -19.94 4.03 12.40
CA PRO A 52 -21.28 4.58 12.19
C PRO A 52 -21.48 5.03 10.74
N LYS A 53 -22.68 4.84 10.17
CA LYS A 53 -22.98 5.13 8.75
C LYS A 53 -22.55 6.53 8.29
N SER A 54 -22.68 7.53 9.16
CA SER A 54 -22.25 8.90 8.88
C SER A 54 -20.73 9.01 8.68
N VAL A 55 -19.95 8.34 9.53
CA VAL A 55 -18.49 8.30 9.46
C VAL A 55 -18.03 7.48 8.25
N GLN A 56 -18.68 6.34 7.98
CA GLN A 56 -18.39 5.54 6.80
C GLN A 56 -18.62 6.33 5.50
N SER A 57 -19.72 7.07 5.41
CA SER A 57 -20.03 7.93 4.26
C SER A 57 -18.99 9.03 4.08
N GLU A 58 -18.53 9.67 5.17
CA GLU A 58 -17.52 10.72 5.10
C GLU A 58 -16.14 10.17 4.71
N ILE A 59 -15.76 8.99 5.22
CA ILE A 59 -14.52 8.32 4.84
C ILE A 59 -14.52 7.98 3.34
N ASN A 60 -15.60 7.37 2.84
CA ASN A 60 -15.72 7.07 1.42
C ASN A 60 -15.70 8.35 0.57
N ARG A 61 -16.43 9.39 0.98
CA ARG A 61 -16.41 10.70 0.30
C ARG A 61 -14.99 11.27 0.19
N ARG A 62 -14.19 11.19 1.26
CA ARG A 62 -12.80 11.66 1.25
C ARG A 62 -11.89 10.78 0.41
N LEU A 63 -12.08 9.46 0.44
CA LEU A 63 -11.33 8.53 -0.40
C LEU A 63 -11.63 8.72 -1.89
N ASP A 64 -12.87 9.05 -2.24
CA ASP A 64 -13.22 9.39 -3.62
C ASP A 64 -12.51 10.66 -4.10
N VAL A 65 -12.28 11.64 -3.21
CA VAL A 65 -11.47 12.83 -3.54
C VAL A 65 -10.01 12.46 -3.78
N VAL A 66 -9.44 11.47 -3.09
CA VAL A 66 -8.06 11.01 -3.35
C VAL A 66 -7.89 10.60 -4.81
N ARG A 67 -8.92 9.98 -5.40
CA ARG A 67 -8.94 9.62 -6.82
C ARG A 67 -9.02 10.82 -7.75
N THR A 68 -9.09 12.07 -7.28
CA THR A 68 -9.06 13.28 -8.11
C THR A 68 -7.77 14.10 -7.93
N ILE A 69 -6.90 13.70 -7.01
CA ILE A 69 -5.65 14.41 -6.74
C ILE A 69 -4.67 14.13 -7.88
N ALA A 70 -4.41 15.17 -8.69
CA ALA A 70 -3.46 15.11 -9.80
C ALA A 70 -2.03 15.52 -9.40
N TYR A 71 -1.88 16.11 -8.21
CA TYR A 71 -0.63 16.69 -7.76
C TYR A 71 0.37 15.62 -7.34
N GLN A 72 1.56 15.66 -7.94
CA GLN A 72 2.70 14.83 -7.57
C GLN A 72 3.65 15.66 -6.69
N PRO A 73 3.90 15.28 -5.43
CA PRO A 73 4.83 16.00 -4.56
C PRO A 73 6.29 15.77 -4.98
N ILE A 74 7.14 16.76 -4.74
CA ILE A 74 8.60 16.63 -4.82
C ILE A 74 9.07 15.92 -3.54
N LEU A 75 9.80 14.83 -3.70
CA LEU A 75 10.18 13.93 -2.60
C LEU A 75 11.52 14.31 -1.97
N LEU A 76 12.50 14.69 -2.77
CA LEU A 76 13.83 15.09 -2.31
C LEU A 76 13.87 16.56 -1.92
N ARG A 77 14.54 16.86 -0.81
CA ARG A 77 14.89 18.23 -0.45
C ARG A 77 16.21 18.61 -1.10
N LYS A 78 16.46 19.92 -1.21
CA LYS A 78 17.76 20.44 -1.69
C LYS A 78 18.94 19.95 -0.85
N SER A 79 18.73 19.73 0.45
CA SER A 79 19.75 19.15 1.36
C SER A 79 20.13 17.72 0.99
N ASP A 80 19.22 16.97 0.37
CA ASP A 80 19.39 15.55 0.09
C ASP A 80 20.15 15.33 -1.23
N GLU A 81 20.38 16.39 -2.00
CA GLU A 81 21.17 16.35 -3.23
C GLU A 81 22.63 15.95 -2.97
N ILE A 82 23.13 16.22 -1.75
CA ILE A 82 24.48 15.86 -1.29
C ILE A 82 24.72 14.35 -1.40
N TYR A 83 23.68 13.52 -1.22
CA TYR A 83 23.79 12.06 -1.34
C TYR A 83 24.00 11.59 -2.79
N PHE A 84 23.90 12.45 -3.80
CA PHE A 84 24.11 12.07 -5.20
C PHE A 84 25.43 12.60 -5.79
N THR A 85 26.21 13.37 -5.03
CA THR A 85 27.54 13.82 -5.42
C THR A 85 28.57 12.69 -5.29
N GLU A 86 29.59 12.68 -6.16
CA GLU A 86 30.64 11.64 -6.20
C GLU A 86 31.38 11.47 -4.87
N GLU A 87 31.52 12.57 -4.11
CA GLU A 87 32.15 12.63 -2.79
C GLU A 87 31.40 11.82 -1.71
N ALA A 88 30.10 11.61 -1.89
CA ALA A 88 29.23 10.90 -0.93
C ALA A 88 29.14 9.39 -1.20
N ASN A 89 29.85 8.85 -2.20
CA ASN A 89 29.87 7.40 -2.49
C ASN A 89 30.49 6.55 -1.37
N SER A 90 31.16 7.17 -0.39
CA SER A 90 31.68 6.53 0.82
C SER A 90 30.65 6.39 1.95
N ILE A 91 29.52 7.10 1.87
CA ILE A 91 28.45 7.08 2.87
C ILE A 91 27.41 6.05 2.44
N HIS A 92 26.94 5.21 3.37
CA HIS A 92 25.85 4.27 3.10
C HIS A 92 24.60 5.05 2.66
N LYS A 93 24.32 5.06 1.35
CA LYS A 93 23.16 5.73 0.77
C LYS A 93 21.93 4.85 0.98
N PRO A 94 20.90 5.33 1.68
CA PRO A 94 19.72 4.53 1.87
C PRO A 94 18.96 4.38 0.54
N CYS A 95 18.56 3.14 0.21
CA CYS A 95 18.02 2.77 -1.10
C CYS A 95 16.78 3.58 -1.51
N HIS A 96 16.00 4.07 -0.56
CA HIS A 96 14.80 4.87 -0.83
C HIS A 96 15.11 6.21 -1.53
N LEU A 97 16.32 6.76 -1.38
CA LEU A 97 16.69 8.02 -2.04
C LEU A 97 16.78 7.89 -3.56
N TYR A 98 17.26 6.76 -4.08
CA TYR A 98 17.28 6.52 -5.53
C TYR A 98 15.88 6.45 -6.12
N ARG A 99 14.96 5.82 -5.38
CA ARG A 99 13.54 5.76 -5.73
C ARG A 99 12.91 7.15 -5.74
N MET A 100 13.18 7.95 -4.72
CA MET A 100 12.73 9.35 -4.67
C MET A 100 13.28 10.17 -5.83
N LYS A 101 14.57 10.01 -6.16
CA LYS A 101 15.21 10.67 -7.31
C LYS A 101 14.57 10.28 -8.64
N ALA A 102 14.27 9.00 -8.84
CA ALA A 102 13.62 8.51 -10.05
C ALA A 102 12.22 9.13 -10.19
N LEU A 103 11.42 9.16 -9.13
CA LEU A 103 10.09 9.78 -9.12
C LEU A 103 10.16 11.30 -9.38
N ASP A 104 11.10 12.01 -8.75
CA ASP A 104 11.27 13.46 -8.97
C ASP A 104 11.76 13.79 -10.39
N SER A 105 12.54 12.90 -11.02
CA SER A 105 13.00 13.08 -12.40
C SER A 105 11.83 13.16 -13.40
N ILE A 106 10.72 12.49 -13.10
CA ILE A 106 9.52 12.48 -13.95
C ILE A 106 8.74 13.78 -13.82
N SER A 107 8.60 14.30 -12.60
CA SER A 107 8.02 15.63 -12.40
C SER A 107 8.80 16.70 -13.16
N ARG A 108 10.13 16.57 -13.25
CA ARG A 108 10.99 17.45 -14.08
C ARG A 108 10.76 17.24 -15.57
N LEU A 109 10.60 15.99 -16.02
CA LEU A 109 10.30 15.68 -17.42
C LEU A 109 8.93 16.24 -17.84
N ASP A 110 7.89 16.05 -17.02
CA ASP A 110 6.56 16.61 -17.26
C ASP A 110 6.61 18.15 -17.36
N ALA A 111 7.36 18.81 -16.47
CA ALA A 111 7.57 20.26 -16.55
C ALA A 111 8.28 20.67 -17.86
N ALA A 112 9.28 19.90 -18.31
CA ALA A 112 9.96 20.15 -19.57
C ALA A 112 9.06 19.93 -20.80
N ILE A 113 8.18 18.92 -20.77
CA ILE A 113 7.19 18.66 -21.83
C ILE A 113 6.18 19.80 -21.91
N ILE A 114 5.66 20.25 -20.77
CA ILE A 114 4.71 21.37 -20.70
C ILE A 114 5.38 22.68 -21.18
N ALA A 115 6.65 22.88 -20.84
CA ALA A 115 7.41 24.04 -21.32
C ALA A 115 7.64 24.01 -22.84
N ALA A 116 7.79 22.82 -23.44
CA ALA A 116 7.93 22.65 -24.88
C ALA A 116 6.60 22.79 -25.63
N ASP A 117 5.52 22.20 -25.10
CA ASP A 117 4.17 22.29 -25.65
C ASP A 117 3.11 22.30 -24.53
N PRO A 118 2.51 23.47 -24.23
CA PRO A 118 1.50 23.60 -23.17
C PRO A 118 0.22 22.80 -23.40
N THR A 119 -0.04 22.33 -24.63
CA THR A 119 -1.26 21.57 -24.94
C THR A 119 -1.14 20.08 -24.60
N ARG A 120 0.08 19.60 -24.38
CA ARG A 120 0.39 18.18 -24.15
C ARG A 120 0.34 17.83 -22.67
N ILE A 121 -0.77 18.14 -22.00
CA ILE A 121 -0.98 17.81 -20.59
C ILE A 121 -1.46 16.36 -20.46
N ARG A 122 -0.87 15.61 -19.52
CA ARG A 122 -1.34 14.26 -19.18
C ARG A 122 -2.77 14.32 -18.66
N SER A 123 -3.65 13.47 -19.20
CA SER A 123 -5.02 13.37 -18.69
C SER A 123 -5.04 12.78 -17.28
N PHE A 124 -6.04 13.20 -16.49
CA PHE A 124 -6.21 12.71 -15.14
C PHE A 124 -6.36 11.17 -15.11
N ASN A 125 -5.61 10.49 -14.23
CA ASN A 125 -5.60 9.03 -14.08
C ASN A 125 -5.13 8.23 -15.32
N GLN A 126 -4.48 8.88 -16.28
CA GLN A 126 -3.91 8.21 -17.45
C GLN A 126 -2.61 7.48 -17.07
N ASP A 127 -2.46 6.24 -17.57
CA ASP A 127 -1.20 5.49 -17.50
C ASP A 127 -0.07 6.31 -18.16
N TYR A 128 1.03 6.45 -17.42
CA TYR A 128 2.19 7.22 -17.85
C TYR A 128 2.85 6.61 -19.09
N ARG A 129 2.85 5.27 -19.23
CA ARG A 129 3.38 4.61 -20.43
C ARG A 129 2.59 5.01 -21.67
N VAL A 130 1.26 4.99 -21.59
CA VAL A 130 0.36 5.36 -22.70
C VAL A 130 0.56 6.84 -23.06
N TYR A 131 0.75 7.69 -22.06
CA TYR A 131 1.03 9.11 -22.28
C TYR A 131 2.35 9.33 -23.05
N LEU A 132 3.45 8.71 -22.63
CA LEU A 132 4.74 8.85 -23.32
C LEU A 132 4.73 8.30 -24.74
N VAL A 133 4.07 7.16 -24.98
CA VAL A 133 3.94 6.59 -26.33
C VAL A 133 3.14 7.53 -27.25
N ARG A 134 2.10 8.18 -26.74
CA ARG A 134 1.35 9.20 -27.49
C ARG A 134 2.24 10.38 -27.86
N LEU A 135 3.08 10.85 -26.94
CA LEU A 135 4.03 11.94 -27.22
C LEU A 135 5.06 11.57 -28.28
N TYR A 136 5.52 10.30 -28.28
CA TYR A 136 6.40 9.74 -29.29
C TYR A 136 5.75 9.74 -30.67
N GLN A 137 4.52 9.24 -30.78
CA GLN A 137 3.74 9.23 -32.03
C GLN A 137 3.51 10.65 -32.57
N ASN A 138 3.37 11.63 -31.68
CA ASN A 138 3.23 13.05 -32.02
C ASN A 138 4.58 13.75 -32.31
N GLY A 139 5.68 13.00 -32.45
CA GLY A 139 6.97 13.50 -32.91
C GLY A 139 7.81 14.28 -31.89
N LEU A 140 7.41 14.36 -30.60
CA LEU A 140 8.18 15.11 -29.58
C LEU A 140 9.54 14.44 -29.28
N PHE A 141 9.59 13.12 -29.42
CA PHE A 141 10.73 12.27 -29.10
C PHE A 141 11.35 11.67 -30.36
N SER A 142 11.38 12.43 -31.47
CA SER A 142 11.83 11.95 -32.79
C SER A 142 13.28 11.43 -32.82
N GLN A 143 14.10 11.82 -31.85
CA GLN A 143 15.50 11.39 -31.73
C GLN A 143 15.69 10.18 -30.80
N LEU A 144 14.64 9.74 -30.09
CA LEU A 144 14.70 8.65 -29.12
C LEU A 144 14.12 7.36 -29.70
N GLU A 145 14.65 6.22 -29.24
CA GLU A 145 14.07 4.93 -29.56
C GLU A 145 12.86 4.63 -28.68
N ILE A 146 11.84 3.98 -29.24
CA ILE A 146 10.64 3.54 -28.50
C ILE A 146 11.00 2.61 -27.31
N SER A 147 12.05 1.80 -27.43
CA SER A 147 12.52 0.90 -26.37
C SER A 147 12.98 1.65 -25.12
N THR A 148 13.62 2.82 -25.31
CA THR A 148 14.01 3.71 -24.22
C THR A 148 12.79 4.25 -23.47
N ILE A 149 11.72 4.58 -24.19
CA ILE A 149 10.47 5.04 -23.59
C ILE A 149 9.82 3.94 -22.75
N HIS A 150 9.75 2.71 -23.29
CA HIS A 150 9.24 1.56 -22.54
C HIS A 150 10.07 1.29 -21.28
N ARG A 151 11.41 1.24 -21.42
CA ARG A 151 12.31 1.06 -20.29
C ARG A 151 12.15 2.16 -19.23
N TYR A 152 12.00 3.41 -19.65
CA TYR A 152 11.80 4.52 -18.73
C TYR A 152 10.46 4.39 -17.98
N ALA A 153 9.39 4.01 -18.67
CA ALA A 153 8.09 3.75 -18.05
C ALA A 153 8.16 2.57 -17.06
N ASP A 154 8.91 1.51 -17.38
CA ASP A 154 9.10 0.37 -16.48
C ASP A 154 9.84 0.78 -15.20
N LEU A 155 10.93 1.56 -15.34
CA LEU A 155 11.68 2.08 -14.18
C LEU A 155 10.81 2.98 -13.28
N TYR A 156 9.89 3.75 -13.88
CA TYR A 156 8.93 4.54 -13.12
C TYR A 156 7.97 3.67 -12.30
N GLU A 157 7.34 2.69 -12.95
CA GLU A 157 6.37 1.81 -12.29
C GLU A 157 7.03 1.02 -11.16
N LEU A 158 8.25 0.53 -11.38
CA LEU A 158 9.08 -0.10 -10.33
C LEU A 158 9.34 0.87 -9.18
N ALA A 159 9.78 2.10 -9.48
CA ALA A 159 10.02 3.13 -8.48
C ALA A 159 8.73 3.60 -7.76
N ARG A 160 7.54 3.35 -8.31
CA ARG A 160 6.27 3.77 -7.69
C ARG A 160 5.62 2.66 -6.88
N HIS A 161 5.69 1.41 -7.33
CA HIS A 161 4.88 0.33 -6.76
C HIS A 161 5.68 -0.74 -6.04
N GLU A 162 6.96 -0.94 -6.36
CA GLU A 162 7.74 -2.05 -5.79
C GLU A 162 8.79 -1.60 -4.79
N PRO A 163 8.69 -1.98 -3.51
CA PRO A 163 9.72 -1.67 -2.50
C PRO A 163 10.93 -2.63 -2.54
N GLY A 164 10.92 -3.66 -3.41
CA GLY A 164 11.82 -4.81 -3.32
C GLY A 164 12.91 -4.95 -4.39
N VAL A 165 12.84 -4.23 -5.50
CA VAL A 165 13.86 -4.32 -6.55
C VAL A 165 14.82 -3.14 -6.41
N SER A 166 15.93 -3.37 -5.73
CA SER A 166 17.10 -2.50 -5.82
C SER A 166 17.48 -2.38 -7.29
N ILE A 167 17.19 -1.24 -7.90
CA ILE A 167 17.68 -0.89 -9.23
C ILE A 167 19.19 -0.68 -9.06
N SER A 168 19.96 -1.75 -9.20
CA SER A 168 21.41 -1.69 -9.34
C SER A 168 21.72 -0.99 -10.67
N TYR A 169 22.33 0.18 -10.56
CA TYR A 169 23.03 0.86 -11.64
C TYR A 169 24.45 0.32 -11.73
#